data_AF-A0AAE1YVI2-F1
#
_entry.id   AF-A0AAE1YVI2-F1
#
_cell.length_a   1.000
_cell.length_b   1.000
_cell.length_c   1.000
_cell.angle_alpha   90.00
_cell.angle_beta   90.00
_cell.angle_gamma   90.00
#
_symmetry.space_group_name_H-M   'P 1'
#
loop_
_entity.id
_entity.type
_entity.pdbx_description
1 polymer ?
#
loop_
_entity_poly.entity_id
_entity_poly.type
_entity_poly.pdbx_seq_one_letter_code
_entity_poly.pdbx_strand_id
1 'polypeptide(L)'
;MSSIINRTVLKSTPGPIFSTSLQVAINELKNIANISIPRALSSTTTNNSLADSTLFKCLTWVQDSLSCLNKSLDTLGVDSNVGPLTYEEMYNMNAWTWAARSNAVKCFLALEEFDDVVEKGEERRRVEEVKLGVEKAKKYMINSIGLLQKRETILFDFYNPFYNEEYSDVNFFYYNFDYMFLVYLYSGLYLFLALLFFLFWSTK
;
A
#
# COMPACT_ATOMS: atom_id res chain seq x y z
N MET A 1 34.20 -26.05 9.66
CA MET A 1 33.47 -26.40 8.42
C MET A 1 33.03 -25.12 7.75
N SER A 2 33.73 -24.73 6.68
CA SER A 2 33.41 -23.51 5.92
C SER A 2 32.32 -23.87 4.91
N SER A 3 31.12 -23.30 5.02
CA SER A 3 30.11 -23.47 3.99
C SER A 3 30.51 -22.63 2.78
N ILE A 4 30.79 -23.31 1.67
CA ILE A 4 30.95 -22.65 0.37
C ILE A 4 29.57 -22.12 -0.01
N ILE A 5 29.35 -20.82 0.17
CA ILE A 5 28.13 -20.14 -0.27
C ILE A 5 28.15 -20.17 -1.80
N ASN A 6 27.40 -21.08 -2.39
CA ASN A 6 27.20 -21.12 -3.83
C ASN A 6 26.29 -19.93 -4.21
N ARG A 7 26.89 -18.80 -4.62
CA ARG A 7 26.18 -17.54 -4.96
C ARG A 7 25.25 -17.66 -6.17
N THR A 8 25.24 -18.80 -6.84
CA THR A 8 24.40 -19.09 -8.02
C THR A 8 22.99 -19.54 -7.66
N VAL A 9 22.69 -19.82 -6.38
CA VAL A 9 21.37 -20.29 -5.94
C VAL A 9 20.67 -19.19 -5.14
N LEU A 10 19.64 -18.59 -5.73
CA LEU A 10 18.69 -17.76 -5.01
C LEU A 10 17.96 -18.60 -3.96
N LYS A 11 18.10 -18.24 -2.68
CA LYS A 11 17.47 -18.96 -1.55
C LYS A 11 15.94 -18.89 -1.55
N SER A 12 15.36 -17.95 -2.28
CA SER A 12 13.92 -17.71 -2.35
C SER A 12 13.54 -17.12 -3.69
N THR A 13 12.38 -17.53 -4.22
CA THR A 13 11.76 -16.85 -5.36
C THR A 13 10.99 -15.63 -4.83
N PRO A 14 10.97 -14.50 -5.55
CA PRO A 14 10.21 -13.30 -5.16
C PRO A 14 8.70 -13.47 -5.36
N GLY A 15 8.24 -14.50 -6.07
CA GLY A 15 6.82 -14.77 -6.37
C GLY A 15 5.84 -14.63 -5.21
N PRO A 16 6.13 -15.23 -4.04
CA PRO A 16 5.27 -15.13 -2.88
C PRO A 16 4.99 -13.70 -2.40
N ILE A 17 5.82 -12.69 -2.73
CA ILE A 17 5.55 -11.30 -2.32
C ILE A 17 4.23 -10.78 -2.92
N PHE A 18 3.92 -11.17 -4.17
CA PHE A 18 2.75 -10.69 -4.88
C PHE A 18 1.48 -11.32 -4.31
N SER A 19 1.48 -12.64 -4.12
CA SER A 19 0.35 -13.36 -3.53
C SER A 19 0.13 -12.95 -2.07
N THR A 20 1.21 -12.82 -1.29
CA THR A 20 1.14 -12.34 0.10
C THR A 20 0.54 -10.94 0.17
N SER A 21 0.92 -10.05 -0.75
CA SER A 21 0.37 -8.69 -0.76
C SER A 21 -1.15 -8.65 -0.92
N LEU A 22 -1.71 -9.53 -1.77
CA LEU A 22 -3.17 -9.66 -1.94
C LEU A 22 -3.81 -10.35 -0.74
N GLN A 23 -3.18 -11.40 -0.21
CA GLN A 23 -3.68 -12.14 0.96
C GLN A 23 -3.84 -11.23 2.18
N VAL A 24 -2.93 -10.28 2.41
CA VAL A 24 -3.05 -9.31 3.51
C VAL A 24 -4.33 -8.47 3.37
N ALA A 25 -4.65 -8.00 2.16
CA ALA A 25 -5.90 -7.28 1.90
C ALA A 25 -7.14 -8.18 2.05
N ILE A 26 -7.08 -9.43 1.54
CA ILE A 26 -8.15 -10.42 1.67
C ILE A 26 -8.44 -10.74 3.14
N ASN A 27 -7.41 -10.93 3.95
CA ASN A 27 -7.55 -11.26 5.36
C ASN A 27 -8.20 -10.10 6.13
N GLU A 28 -7.83 -8.85 5.82
CA GLU A 28 -8.47 -7.68 6.41
C GLU A 28 -9.95 -7.60 6.02
N LEU A 29 -10.29 -7.79 4.74
CA LEU A 29 -11.69 -7.81 4.29
C LEU A 29 -12.50 -8.95 4.92
N LYS A 30 -11.91 -10.14 5.10
CA LYS A 30 -12.55 -11.26 5.79
C LYS A 30 -12.84 -10.91 7.25
N ASN A 31 -11.91 -10.25 7.94
CA ASN A 31 -12.14 -9.79 9.30
C ASN A 31 -13.28 -8.78 9.35
N ILE A 32 -13.33 -7.83 8.40
CA ILE A 32 -14.43 -6.86 8.32
C ILE A 32 -15.77 -7.58 8.11
N ALA A 33 -15.86 -8.49 7.13
CA ALA A 33 -17.09 -9.18 6.76
C ALA A 33 -17.59 -10.14 7.84
N ASN A 34 -16.68 -10.88 8.49
CA ASN A 34 -17.05 -11.98 9.39
C ASN A 34 -17.05 -11.58 10.86
N ILE A 35 -16.38 -10.48 11.22
CA ILE A 35 -16.17 -10.08 12.61
C ILE A 35 -16.71 -8.67 12.87
N SER A 36 -16.16 -7.65 12.20
CA SER A 36 -16.49 -6.25 12.53
C SER A 36 -17.92 -5.88 12.16
N ILE A 37 -18.38 -6.18 10.95
CA ILE A 37 -19.77 -5.88 10.53
C ILE A 37 -20.78 -6.67 11.36
N PRO A 38 -20.66 -8.01 11.54
CA PRO A 38 -21.60 -8.75 12.39
C PRO A 38 -21.63 -8.26 13.84
N ARG A 39 -20.49 -7.87 14.41
CA ARG A 39 -20.42 -7.27 15.76
C ARG A 39 -21.15 -5.93 15.81
N ALA A 40 -20.97 -5.07 14.80
CA ALA A 40 -21.64 -3.78 14.70
C ALA A 40 -23.17 -3.96 14.56
N LEU A 41 -23.61 -4.97 13.81
CA LEU A 41 -25.03 -5.32 13.62
C LEU A 41 -25.66 -6.04 14.82
N SER A 42 -24.89 -6.75 15.65
CA SER A 42 -25.44 -7.51 16.79
C SER A 42 -25.71 -6.67 18.03
N SER A 43 -25.25 -5.42 18.03
CA SER A 43 -25.32 -4.51 19.17
C SER A 43 -26.53 -3.56 19.08
N THR A 44 -27.45 -3.78 18.14
CA THR A 44 -28.67 -2.98 17.98
C THR A 44 -29.83 -3.50 18.82
N THR A 45 -30.53 -2.57 19.49
CA THR A 45 -31.77 -2.82 20.23
C THR A 45 -33.02 -2.59 19.36
N THR A 46 -32.85 -1.94 18.20
CA THR A 46 -33.91 -1.58 17.25
C THR A 46 -33.54 -2.06 15.85
N ASN A 47 -34.34 -2.97 15.30
CA ASN A 47 -34.24 -3.37 13.90
C ASN A 47 -34.54 -2.16 13.01
N ASN A 48 -33.69 -1.90 12.00
CA ASN A 48 -33.84 -0.88 10.94
C ASN A 48 -33.29 0.52 11.24
N SER A 49 -32.14 0.62 11.92
CA SER A 49 -31.41 1.90 11.98
C SER A 49 -30.79 2.26 10.63
N LEU A 50 -30.52 3.56 10.40
CA LEU A 50 -29.72 4.02 9.26
C LEU A 50 -28.33 3.33 9.26
N ALA A 51 -27.77 3.09 10.45
CA ALA A 51 -26.50 2.40 10.64
C ALA A 51 -26.54 0.98 10.07
N ASP A 52 -27.58 0.20 10.39
CA ASP A 52 -27.72 -1.17 9.90
C ASP A 52 -27.79 -1.21 8.37
N SER A 53 -28.57 -0.31 7.76
CA SER A 53 -28.69 -0.20 6.29
C SER A 53 -27.34 0.09 5.64
N THR A 54 -26.56 1.01 6.20
CA THR A 54 -25.21 1.34 5.74
C THR A 54 -24.25 0.16 5.91
N LEU A 55 -24.30 -0.54 7.06
CA LEU A 55 -23.49 -1.72 7.33
C LEU A 55 -23.81 -2.89 6.39
N PHE A 56 -25.09 -3.11 6.06
CA PHE A 56 -25.49 -4.12 5.07
C PHE A 56 -24.99 -3.79 3.66
N LYS A 57 -25.09 -2.52 3.22
CA LYS A 57 -24.51 -2.09 1.94
C LYS A 57 -22.99 -2.29 1.93
N CYS A 58 -22.32 -1.92 3.03
CA CYS A 58 -20.89 -2.14 3.17
C CYS A 58 -20.54 -3.62 3.07
N LEU A 59 -21.31 -4.51 3.70
CA LEU A 59 -21.09 -5.95 3.63
C LEU A 59 -21.09 -6.46 2.19
N THR A 60 -22.08 -6.04 1.38
CA THR A 60 -22.14 -6.38 -0.05
C THR A 60 -20.89 -5.92 -0.78
N TRP A 61 -20.48 -4.66 -0.62
CA TRP A 61 -19.28 -4.15 -1.29
C TRP A 61 -17.99 -4.84 -0.81
N VAL A 62 -17.87 -5.17 0.47
CA VAL A 62 -16.74 -5.94 1.01
C VAL A 62 -16.70 -7.35 0.42
N GLN A 63 -17.84 -8.01 0.27
CA GLN A 63 -17.94 -9.31 -0.39
C GLN A 63 -17.57 -9.25 -1.87
N ASP A 64 -18.01 -8.21 -2.59
CA ASP A 64 -17.61 -7.97 -3.97
C ASP A 64 -16.09 -7.73 -4.07
N SER A 65 -15.51 -6.95 -3.15
CA SER A 65 -14.07 -6.75 -3.06
C SER A 65 -13.32 -8.07 -2.84
N LEU A 66 -13.81 -8.93 -1.94
CA LEU A 66 -13.24 -10.26 -1.71
C LEU A 66 -13.28 -11.12 -2.97
N SER A 67 -14.41 -11.14 -3.67
CA SER A 67 -14.57 -11.90 -4.92
C SER A 67 -13.55 -11.45 -5.98
N CYS A 68 -13.39 -10.13 -6.16
CA CYS A 68 -12.40 -9.58 -7.07
C CYS A 68 -10.95 -9.91 -6.67
N LEU A 69 -10.59 -9.76 -5.40
CA LEU A 69 -9.22 -10.09 -4.94
C LEU A 69 -8.91 -11.58 -5.03
N ASN A 70 -9.88 -12.46 -4.76
CA ASN A 70 -9.68 -13.90 -4.92
C ASN A 70 -9.43 -14.26 -6.39
N LYS A 71 -10.16 -13.65 -7.34
CA LYS A 71 -9.86 -13.83 -8.77
C LYS A 71 -8.43 -13.42 -9.12
N SER A 72 -7.97 -12.27 -8.61
CA SER A 72 -6.58 -11.83 -8.80
C SER A 72 -5.57 -12.83 -8.21
N LEU A 73 -5.87 -13.37 -7.03
CA LEU A 73 -5.02 -14.34 -6.34
C LEU A 73 -4.97 -15.69 -7.09
N ASP A 74 -6.11 -16.15 -7.59
CA ASP A 74 -6.23 -17.39 -8.36
C ASP A 74 -5.40 -17.30 -9.65
N THR A 75 -5.39 -16.14 -10.33
CA THR A 75 -4.57 -15.90 -11.52
C THR A 75 -3.07 -15.88 -11.23
N LEU A 76 -2.63 -15.44 -10.05
CA LEU A 76 -1.22 -15.57 -9.66
C LEU A 76 -0.80 -17.03 -9.44
N GLY A 77 -1.75 -17.91 -9.15
CA GLY A 77 -1.51 -19.22 -8.59
C GLY A 77 -1.02 -19.11 -7.14
N VAL A 78 -1.71 -19.80 -6.22
CA VAL A 78 -1.28 -19.89 -4.82
C VAL A 78 0.03 -20.67 -4.79
N ASP A 79 1.10 -20.04 -4.30
CA ASP A 79 2.43 -20.65 -4.13
C ASP A 79 3.12 -21.19 -5.39
N SER A 80 2.64 -20.79 -6.58
CA SER A 80 3.23 -21.26 -7.84
C SER A 80 4.58 -20.58 -8.10
N ASN A 81 5.60 -21.40 -8.38
CA ASN A 81 6.87 -20.91 -8.89
C ASN A 81 6.60 -20.04 -10.11
N VAL A 82 6.96 -18.76 -10.00
CA VAL A 82 6.67 -17.65 -10.90
C VAL A 82 6.76 -18.04 -12.37
N GLY A 83 5.65 -18.50 -12.92
CA GLY A 83 5.47 -18.55 -14.36
C GLY A 83 5.38 -17.12 -14.92
N PRO A 84 5.78 -16.89 -16.17
CA PRO A 84 5.42 -15.65 -16.85
C PRO A 84 3.90 -15.55 -16.89
N LEU A 85 3.35 -14.43 -16.42
CA LEU A 85 1.95 -14.08 -16.65
C LEU A 85 1.85 -13.51 -18.06
N THR A 86 0.78 -13.84 -18.76
CA THR A 86 0.42 -13.15 -19.99
C THR A 86 0.03 -11.69 -19.69
N TYR A 87 0.10 -10.84 -20.72
CA TYR A 87 -0.36 -9.46 -20.61
C TYR A 87 -1.83 -9.38 -20.18
N GLU A 88 -2.68 -10.27 -20.71
CA GLU A 88 -4.10 -10.33 -20.37
C GLU A 88 -4.32 -10.70 -18.90
N GLU A 89 -3.61 -11.70 -18.37
CA GLU A 89 -3.68 -12.07 -16.95
C GLU A 89 -3.26 -10.92 -16.04
N MET A 90 -2.16 -10.24 -16.37
CA MET A 90 -1.70 -9.07 -15.63
C MET A 90 -2.72 -7.92 -15.66
N TYR A 91 -3.29 -7.64 -16.84
CA TYR A 91 -4.31 -6.62 -17.02
C TYR A 91 -5.56 -6.94 -16.20
N ASN A 92 -6.06 -8.17 -16.28
CA ASN A 92 -7.25 -8.61 -15.56
C ASN A 92 -7.06 -8.57 -14.04
N MET A 93 -5.91 -9.02 -13.53
CA MET A 93 -5.59 -8.93 -12.12
C MET A 93 -5.56 -7.47 -11.63
N ASN A 94 -4.93 -6.58 -12.39
CA ASN A 94 -4.94 -5.15 -12.05
C ASN A 94 -6.37 -4.60 -12.06
N ALA A 95 -7.16 -4.92 -13.08
CA ALA A 95 -8.55 -4.48 -13.19
C ALA A 95 -9.41 -4.97 -12.01
N TRP A 96 -9.31 -6.26 -11.62
CA TRP A 96 -10.03 -6.80 -10.48
C TRP A 96 -9.55 -6.19 -9.16
N THR A 97 -8.25 -5.97 -8.99
CA THR A 97 -7.72 -5.34 -7.76
C THR A 97 -8.18 -3.88 -7.63
N TRP A 98 -8.25 -3.14 -8.75
CA TRP A 98 -8.83 -1.79 -8.80
C TRP A 98 -10.35 -1.79 -8.54
N ALA A 99 -11.07 -2.77 -9.06
CA ALA A 99 -12.50 -2.95 -8.79
C ALA A 99 -12.75 -3.23 -7.30
N ALA A 100 -11.94 -4.11 -6.70
CA ALA A 100 -11.99 -4.41 -5.27
C ALA A 100 -11.75 -3.16 -4.42
N ARG A 101 -10.75 -2.35 -4.78
CA ARG A 101 -10.50 -1.06 -4.13
C ARG A 101 -11.68 -0.11 -4.27
N SER A 102 -12.28 -0.03 -5.45
CA SER A 102 -13.43 0.85 -5.72
C SER A 102 -14.64 0.48 -4.86
N ASN A 103 -14.91 -0.81 -4.67
CA ASN A 103 -15.96 -1.28 -3.78
C ASN A 103 -15.65 -0.96 -2.30
N ALA A 104 -14.40 -1.15 -1.85
CA ALA A 104 -13.99 -0.74 -0.51
C ALA A 104 -14.10 0.79 -0.30
N VAL A 105 -13.84 1.59 -1.33
CA VAL A 105 -14.07 3.05 -1.30
C VAL A 105 -15.55 3.38 -1.15
N LYS A 106 -16.45 2.71 -1.87
CA LYS A 106 -17.90 2.92 -1.71
C LYS A 106 -18.36 2.65 -0.28
N CYS A 107 -17.90 1.54 0.32
CA CYS A 107 -18.18 1.28 1.74
C CYS A 107 -17.64 2.40 2.63
N PHE A 108 -16.38 2.78 2.47
CA PHE A 108 -15.76 3.82 3.27
C PHE A 108 -16.55 5.14 3.23
N LEU A 109 -16.92 5.60 2.04
CA LEU A 109 -17.69 6.83 1.86
C LEU A 109 -19.08 6.74 2.50
N ALA A 110 -19.76 5.60 2.37
CA ALA A 110 -21.07 5.41 3.00
C ALA A 110 -21.00 5.42 4.55
N LEU A 111 -19.91 4.90 5.13
CA LEU A 111 -19.66 4.95 6.57
C LEU A 111 -19.27 6.36 7.03
N GLU A 112 -18.54 7.11 6.20
CA GLU A 112 -18.17 8.51 6.46
C GLU A 112 -19.40 9.43 6.42
N GLU A 113 -20.27 9.28 5.42
CA GLU A 113 -21.55 10.00 5.34
C GLU A 113 -22.44 9.73 6.57
N PHE A 114 -22.38 8.52 7.14
CA PHE A 114 -23.10 8.21 8.38
C PHE A 114 -22.53 8.98 9.58
N ASP A 115 -21.20 9.04 9.73
CA ASP A 115 -20.54 9.70 10.85
C ASP A 115 -20.80 11.22 10.92
N ASP A 116 -21.08 11.82 9.76
CA ASP A 116 -21.42 13.24 9.64
C ASP A 116 -22.87 13.55 10.07
N VAL A 117 -23.77 12.57 9.99
CA VAL A 117 -25.20 12.74 10.23
C VAL A 117 -25.61 12.35 11.66
N VAL A 118 -24.84 11.50 12.34
CA VAL A 118 -25.21 10.95 13.66
C VAL A 118 -24.44 11.59 14.82
N GLU A 119 -25.18 12.05 15.83
CA GLU A 119 -24.61 12.58 17.07
C GLU A 119 -23.81 11.51 17.85
N LYS A 120 -22.89 11.96 18.72
CA LYS A 120 -22.00 11.07 19.49
C LYS A 120 -22.80 10.01 20.26
N GLY A 121 -22.41 8.74 20.11
CA GLY A 121 -23.06 7.64 20.80
C GLY A 121 -22.45 6.28 20.45
N GLU A 122 -23.05 5.22 20.98
CA GLU A 122 -22.62 3.83 20.78
C GLU A 122 -22.72 3.41 19.30
N GLU A 123 -23.69 3.94 18.55
CA GLU A 123 -23.86 3.70 17.11
C GLU A 123 -22.65 4.18 16.29
N ARG A 124 -22.21 5.42 16.50
CA ARG A 124 -21.02 5.99 15.84
C ARG A 124 -19.75 5.20 16.15
N ARG A 125 -19.55 4.81 17.41
CA ARG A 125 -18.36 4.04 17.82
C ARG A 125 -18.24 2.70 17.07
N ARG A 126 -19.37 2.06 16.77
CA ARG A 126 -19.41 0.76 16.08
C ARG A 126 -19.16 0.91 14.58
N VAL A 127 -19.71 1.94 13.96
CA VAL A 127 -19.45 2.27 12.55
C VAL A 127 -17.97 2.64 12.34
N GLU A 128 -17.37 3.36 13.28
CA GLU A 128 -15.95 3.74 13.25
C GLU A 128 -15.02 2.52 13.19
N GLU A 129 -15.33 1.44 13.93
CA GLU A 129 -14.53 0.20 13.90
C GLU A 129 -14.50 -0.41 12.49
N VAL A 130 -15.66 -0.48 11.83
CA VAL A 130 -15.76 -0.97 10.45
C VAL A 130 -15.04 -0.03 9.49
N LYS A 131 -15.21 1.29 9.65
CA LYS A 131 -14.57 2.31 8.82
C LYS A 131 -13.06 2.21 8.84
N LEU A 132 -12.45 2.08 10.02
CA LEU A 132 -11.01 1.93 10.19
C LEU A 132 -10.48 0.65 9.53
N GLY A 133 -11.21 -0.47 9.66
CA GLY A 133 -10.88 -1.71 8.96
C GLY A 133 -10.89 -1.54 7.44
N VAL A 134 -11.94 -0.91 6.90
CA VAL A 134 -12.09 -0.67 5.45
C VAL A 134 -11.00 0.27 4.94
N GLU A 135 -10.64 1.31 5.69
CA GLU A 135 -9.53 2.21 5.36
C GLU A 135 -8.20 1.45 5.27
N LYS A 136 -7.95 0.56 6.22
CA LYS A 136 -6.75 -0.28 6.25
C LYS A 136 -6.71 -1.25 5.07
N ALA A 137 -7.82 -1.90 4.75
CA ALA A 137 -7.94 -2.78 3.59
C ALA A 137 -7.66 -2.02 2.28
N LYS A 138 -8.18 -0.78 2.12
CA LYS A 138 -7.89 0.08 0.96
C LYS A 138 -6.39 0.33 0.79
N LYS A 139 -5.68 0.63 1.88
CA LYS A 139 -4.23 0.87 1.86
C LYS A 139 -3.48 -0.38 1.40
N TYR A 140 -3.88 -1.55 1.90
CA TYR A 140 -3.28 -2.82 1.47
C TYR A 140 -3.50 -3.10 -0.02
N MET A 141 -4.70 -2.86 -0.55
CA MET A 141 -4.97 -3.03 -1.99
C MET A 141 -4.11 -2.10 -2.85
N ILE A 142 -3.90 -0.84 -2.43
CA ILE A 142 -3.02 0.10 -3.15
C ILE A 142 -1.59 -0.43 -3.21
N ASN A 143 -1.09 -0.96 -2.09
CA ASN A 143 0.23 -1.58 -2.05
C ASN A 143 0.31 -2.78 -3.00
N SER A 144 -0.71 -3.64 -3.01
CA SER A 144 -0.78 -4.77 -3.95
C SER A 144 -0.77 -4.31 -5.41
N ILE A 145 -1.55 -3.28 -5.76
CA ILE A 145 -1.57 -2.69 -7.11
C ILE A 145 -0.17 -2.22 -7.50
N GLY A 146 0.50 -1.47 -6.62
CA GLY A 146 1.87 -0.98 -6.89
C GLY A 146 2.86 -2.12 -7.14
N LEU A 147 2.79 -3.19 -6.35
CA LEU A 147 3.62 -4.38 -6.54
C LEU A 147 3.30 -5.10 -7.85
N LEU A 148 2.03 -5.28 -8.20
CA LEU A 148 1.63 -5.93 -9.45
C LEU A 148 2.07 -5.14 -10.68
N GLN A 149 1.90 -3.81 -10.66
CA GLN A 149 2.36 -2.93 -11.74
C GLN A 149 3.88 -2.95 -11.94
N LYS A 150 4.64 -3.23 -10.88
CA LYS A 150 6.11 -3.33 -10.92
C LYS A 150 6.61 -4.77 -10.96
N ARG A 151 5.73 -5.76 -11.10
CA ARG A 151 6.08 -7.19 -11.01
C ARG A 151 7.23 -7.55 -11.95
N GLU A 152 7.14 -7.19 -13.22
CA GLU A 152 8.19 -7.52 -14.21
C GLU A 152 9.55 -6.92 -13.84
N THR A 153 9.58 -5.65 -13.44
CA THR A 153 10.81 -4.98 -12.97
C THR A 153 11.36 -5.65 -11.71
N ILE A 154 10.50 -5.92 -10.72
CA ILE A 154 10.90 -6.58 -9.47
C ILE A 154 11.48 -7.96 -9.76
N LEU A 155 10.82 -8.76 -10.62
CA LEU A 155 11.31 -10.09 -11.00
C LEU A 155 12.62 -9.99 -11.77
N PHE A 156 12.74 -9.04 -12.69
CA PHE A 156 13.96 -8.80 -13.46
C PHE A 156 15.12 -8.49 -12.53
N ASP A 157 14.95 -7.55 -11.59
CA ASP A 157 16.00 -7.16 -10.63
C ASP A 157 16.37 -8.32 -9.68
N PHE A 158 15.41 -9.16 -9.30
CA PHE A 158 15.65 -10.28 -8.37
C PHE A 158 16.40 -11.43 -9.03
N TYR A 159 16.09 -11.73 -10.30
CA TYR A 159 16.73 -12.82 -11.06
C TYR A 159 17.99 -12.37 -11.82
N ASN A 160 18.12 -11.07 -12.09
CA ASN A 160 19.30 -10.45 -12.68
C ASN A 160 19.83 -9.38 -11.73
N PRO A 161 20.23 -9.77 -10.50
CA PRO A 161 20.80 -8.80 -9.57
C PRO A 161 22.03 -8.20 -10.26
N PHE A 162 22.13 -6.88 -10.24
CA PHE A 162 23.33 -6.18 -10.71
C PHE A 162 24.52 -6.71 -9.90
N TYR A 163 25.28 -7.63 -10.49
CA TYR A 163 26.60 -8.02 -9.99
C TYR A 163 27.53 -6.87 -10.32
N ASN A 164 27.59 -5.87 -9.43
CA ASN A 164 28.69 -4.93 -9.42
C ASN A 164 29.96 -5.72 -9.04
N GLU A 165 30.66 -6.26 -10.05
CA GLU A 165 32.11 -6.48 -9.93
C GLU A 165 32.87 -5.14 -9.92
N GLU A 166 32.19 -4.01 -10.13
CA GLU A 166 32.79 -2.69 -10.05
C GLU A 166 32.00 -1.76 -9.12
N TYR A 167 32.53 -1.60 -7.91
CA TYR A 167 32.71 -0.33 -7.20
C TYR A 167 32.35 0.94 -8.02
N SER A 168 31.06 1.28 -8.20
CA SER A 168 30.71 2.49 -8.98
C SER A 168 29.43 3.24 -8.56
N ASP A 169 28.40 2.61 -8.01
CA ASP A 169 27.14 3.35 -7.78
C ASP A 169 27.01 4.02 -6.40
N VAL A 170 27.73 3.54 -5.38
CA VAL A 170 27.75 4.23 -4.07
C VAL A 170 28.46 5.57 -4.20
N ASN A 171 29.46 5.68 -5.08
CA ASN A 171 30.15 6.94 -5.35
C ASN A 171 29.23 7.97 -6.02
N PHE A 172 28.36 7.59 -6.96
CA PHE A 172 27.56 8.57 -7.70
C PHE A 172 26.58 9.35 -6.81
N PHE A 173 25.90 8.67 -5.88
CA PHE A 173 24.99 9.33 -4.94
C PHE A 173 25.72 10.06 -3.81
N TYR A 174 26.84 9.52 -3.30
CA TYR A 174 27.63 10.18 -2.26
C TYR A 174 28.30 11.47 -2.79
N TYR A 175 28.91 11.40 -3.98
CA TYR A 175 29.53 12.58 -4.60
C TYR A 175 28.48 13.64 -4.93
N ASN A 176 27.30 13.27 -5.43
CA ASN A 176 26.25 14.26 -5.70
C ASN A 176 25.71 14.89 -4.41
N PHE A 177 25.51 14.11 -3.34
CA PHE A 177 25.01 14.67 -2.09
C PHE A 177 26.03 15.61 -1.42
N ASP A 178 27.28 15.19 -1.29
CA ASP A 178 28.33 16.00 -0.65
C ASP A 178 28.62 17.26 -1.45
N TYR A 179 28.68 17.16 -2.78
CA TYR A 179 28.95 18.31 -3.64
C TYR A 179 27.80 19.31 -3.62
N MET A 180 26.55 18.84 -3.68
CA MET A 180 25.38 19.71 -3.63
C MET A 180 25.24 20.37 -2.25
N PHE A 181 25.48 19.61 -1.17
CA PHE A 181 25.49 20.14 0.20
C PHE A 181 26.56 21.22 0.40
N LEU A 182 27.79 20.98 -0.08
CA LEU A 182 28.87 21.97 -0.04
C LEU A 182 28.51 23.23 -0.82
N VAL A 183 27.98 23.11 -2.04
CA VAL A 183 27.57 24.25 -2.85
C VAL A 183 26.51 25.08 -2.13
N TYR A 184 25.49 24.46 -1.53
CA TYR A 184 24.47 25.17 -0.77
C TYR A 184 25.01 25.84 0.49
N LEU A 185 25.85 25.14 1.25
CA LEU A 185 26.48 25.67 2.46
C LEU A 185 27.33 26.90 2.15
N TYR A 186 28.22 26.81 1.16
CA TYR A 186 29.09 27.92 0.76
C TYR A 186 28.28 29.08 0.16
N SER A 187 27.30 28.80 -0.70
CA SER A 187 26.43 29.85 -1.25
C SER A 187 25.68 30.60 -0.14
N GLY A 188 25.14 29.87 0.84
CA GLY A 188 24.48 30.46 2.00
C GLY A 188 25.42 31.31 2.86
N LEU A 189 26.64 30.83 3.13
CA LEU A 189 27.68 31.57 3.84
C LEU A 189 28.08 32.85 3.11
N TYR A 190 28.26 32.80 1.79
CA TYR A 190 28.57 33.99 0.99
C TYR A 190 27.46 35.03 1.03
N LEU A 191 26.19 34.60 0.90
CA LEU A 191 25.05 35.51 1.00
C LEU A 191 24.94 36.13 2.39
N PHE A 192 25.18 35.35 3.45
CA PHE A 192 25.18 35.84 4.82
C PHE A 192 26.30 36.87 5.05
N LEU A 193 27.51 36.60 4.57
CA LEU A 193 28.64 37.53 4.65
C LEU A 193 28.38 38.82 3.86
N ALA A 194 27.80 38.73 2.66
CA ALA A 194 27.39 39.90 1.88
C ALA A 194 26.36 40.73 2.64
N LEU A 195 25.38 40.09 3.27
CA LEU A 195 24.35 40.75 4.07
C LEU A 195 24.96 41.45 5.29
N LEU A 196 25.90 40.81 6.00
CA LEU A 196 26.65 41.44 7.08
C LEU A 196 27.48 42.63 6.60
N PHE A 197 28.14 42.52 5.43
CA PHE A 197 28.89 43.62 4.83
C PHE A 197 27.99 44.83 4.54
N PHE A 198 26.80 44.62 3.97
CA PHE A 198 25.83 45.70 3.74
C PHE A 198 25.30 46.30 5.04
N LEU A 199 24.99 45.49 6.04
CA LEU A 199 24.45 45.97 7.31
C LEU A 199 25.45 46.76 8.14
N PHE A 200 26.70 46.30 8.21
CA PHE A 200 27.70 46.84 9.15
C PHE A 200 28.75 47.72 8.49
N TRP A 201 28.95 47.63 7.18
CA TRP A 201 30.07 48.26 6.49
C TRP A 201 29.68 49.21 5.36
N SER A 202 28.53 49.02 4.69
CA SER A 202 28.10 49.95 3.62
C SER A 202 27.41 51.22 4.12
N THR A 203 27.29 51.41 5.44
CA THR A 203 26.65 52.57 6.08
C THR A 203 27.67 53.55 6.71
N LYS A 204 28.94 53.46 6.32
CA LYS A 204 29.97 54.48 6.60
C LYS A 204 30.39 55.22 5.34
#